data_AF-A0A355SI91-F1
#
_entry.id   AF-A0A355SI91-F1
#
_cell.length_a   1.000
_cell.length_b   1.000
_cell.length_c   1.000
_cell.angle_alpha   90.00
_cell.angle_beta   90.00
_cell.angle_gamma   90.00
#
_symmetry.space_group_name_H-M   'P 1'
#
loop_
_entity.id
_entity.type
_entity.pdbx_description
1 polymer ?
#
loop_
_entity_poly.entity_id
_entity_poly.type
_entity_poly.pdbx_seq_one_letter_code
_entity_poly.pdbx_strand_id
1 'polypeptide(L)'
;MKKKLMLCFCVVIVLGAIITGFLSINRAKDSYLKDSEDKLISNGRLISGSLAEELKLQKYNYDDTAKYFSGIVNAKVTIIDKYGRVLGKSETGIDNIYDYSELEEVNEAFKGNTGK
;
A
#
# COMPACT_ATOMS: atom_id res chain seq x y z
N MET A 1 20.99 -13.86 51.41
CA MET A 1 19.66 -14.15 50.81
C MET A 1 19.06 -12.95 50.08
N LYS A 2 19.06 -11.74 50.66
CA LYS A 2 18.53 -10.50 50.04
C LYS A 2 19.07 -10.20 48.62
N LYS A 3 20.40 -10.33 48.38
CA LYS A 3 21.02 -10.12 47.05
C LYS A 3 20.55 -11.10 45.97
N LYS A 4 20.31 -12.37 46.34
CA LYS A 4 19.80 -13.40 45.40
C LYS A 4 18.34 -13.14 45.02
N LEU A 5 17.54 -12.69 45.99
CA LEU A 5 16.14 -12.32 45.78
C LEU A 5 16.04 -11.11 44.82
N MET A 6 16.86 -10.08 45.06
CA MET A 6 16.94 -8.89 44.21
C MET A 6 17.34 -9.24 42.76
N LEU A 7 18.33 -10.13 42.59
CA LEU A 7 18.74 -10.59 41.25
C LEU A 7 17.60 -11.28 40.51
N CYS A 8 16.82 -12.13 41.20
CA CYS A 8 15.68 -12.82 40.60
C CYS A 8 14.63 -11.81 40.08
N PHE A 9 14.30 -10.79 40.88
CA PHE A 9 13.39 -9.73 40.44
C PHE A 9 13.94 -8.93 39.26
N CYS A 10 15.23 -8.59 39.25
CA CYS A 10 15.85 -7.93 38.10
C CYS A 10 15.73 -8.76 36.83
N VAL A 11 16.01 -10.07 36.89
CA VAL A 11 15.89 -10.96 35.73
C VAL A 11 14.46 -11.00 35.22
N VAL A 12 13.47 -11.13 36.11
CA VAL A 12 12.05 -11.14 35.72
C VAL A 12 11.64 -9.83 35.06
N ILE A 13 12.06 -8.69 35.59
CA ILE A 13 11.78 -7.37 35.00
C ILE A 13 12.40 -7.25 33.61
N VAL A 14 13.66 -7.66 33.45
CA VAL A 14 14.36 -7.61 32.16
C VAL A 14 13.68 -8.51 31.13
N LEU A 15 13.32 -9.74 31.51
CA LEU A 15 12.60 -10.65 30.63
C LEU A 15 11.22 -10.09 30.23
N GLY A 16 10.48 -9.53 31.19
CA GLY A 16 9.20 -8.88 30.93
C GLY A 16 9.32 -7.70 29.97
N ALA A 17 10.35 -6.87 30.15
CA ALA A 17 10.64 -5.74 29.26
C ALA A 17 10.99 -6.20 27.84
N ILE A 18 11.80 -7.26 27.69
CA ILE A 18 12.16 -7.83 26.38
C ILE A 18 10.91 -8.37 25.66
N ILE A 19 10.09 -9.16 26.34
CA ILE A 19 8.87 -9.73 25.76
C ILE A 19 7.91 -8.62 25.35
N THR A 20 7.71 -7.62 26.22
CA THR A 20 6.82 -6.49 25.93
C THR A 20 7.34 -5.65 24.76
N GLY A 21 8.66 -5.41 24.70
CA GLY A 21 9.29 -4.70 23.60
C GLY A 21 9.10 -5.43 22.27
N PHE A 22 9.33 -6.75 22.26
CA PHE A 22 9.15 -7.57 21.06
C PHE A 22 7.70 -7.53 20.55
N LEU A 23 6.72 -7.70 21.45
CA LEU A 23 5.30 -7.63 21.09
C LEU A 23 4.90 -6.24 20.60
N SER A 24 5.45 -5.19 21.19
CA SER A 24 5.15 -3.81 20.81
C SER A 24 5.67 -3.47 19.42
N ILE A 25 6.89 -3.90 19.09
CA ILE A 25 7.50 -3.67 17.76
C ILE A 25 6.70 -4.39 16.67
N ASN A 26 6.33 -5.66 16.90
CA ASN A 26 5.56 -6.41 15.92
C ASN A 26 4.19 -5.77 15.66
N ARG A 27 3.48 -5.39 16.73
CA ARG A 27 2.19 -4.69 16.59
C ARG A 27 2.32 -3.35 15.90
N ALA A 28 3.37 -2.58 16.21
CA ALA A 28 3.62 -1.29 15.57
C ALA A 28 3.88 -1.48 14.06
N LYS A 29 4.66 -2.51 13.68
CA LYS A 29 4.90 -2.86 12.28
C LYS A 29 3.61 -3.24 11.56
N ASP A 30 2.82 -4.13 12.15
CA ASP A 30 1.56 -4.59 11.55
C ASP A 30 0.57 -3.44 11.39
N SER A 31 0.47 -2.57 12.40
CA SER A 31 -0.37 -1.37 12.33
C SER A 31 0.10 -0.42 11.22
N TYR A 32 1.40 -0.17 11.11
CA TYR A 32 1.95 0.72 10.09
C TYR A 32 1.70 0.19 8.66
N LEU A 33 1.89 -1.12 8.46
CA LEU A 33 1.62 -1.76 7.17
C LEU A 33 0.14 -1.67 6.83
N LYS A 34 -0.74 -1.97 7.79
CA LYS A 34 -2.18 -1.88 7.60
C LYS A 34 -2.64 -0.45 7.30
N ASP A 35 -2.15 0.53 8.04
CA ASP A 35 -2.47 1.95 7.80
C ASP A 35 -2.00 2.40 6.40
N SER A 36 -0.86 1.87 5.94
CA SER A 36 -0.36 2.15 4.59
C SER A 36 -1.23 1.49 3.51
N GLU A 37 -1.64 0.25 3.73
CA GLU A 37 -2.57 -0.48 2.85
C GLU A 37 -3.92 0.25 2.76
N ASP A 38 -4.52 0.56 3.90
CA ASP A 38 -5.81 1.27 3.98
C ASP A 38 -5.75 2.64 3.28
N LYS A 39 -4.63 3.36 3.41
CA LYS A 39 -4.40 4.62 2.67
C LYS A 39 -4.33 4.41 1.18
N LEU A 40 -3.57 3.42 0.70
CA LEU A 40 -3.45 3.12 -0.74
C LEU A 40 -4.80 2.73 -1.34
N ILE A 41 -5.57 1.89 -0.64
CA ILE A 41 -6.92 1.48 -1.06
C ILE A 41 -7.85 2.68 -1.14
N SER A 42 -7.86 3.51 -0.09
CA SER A 42 -8.71 4.70 -0.03
C SER A 42 -8.37 5.68 -1.15
N ASN A 43 -7.07 5.95 -1.37
CA ASN A 43 -6.59 6.77 -2.48
C ASN A 43 -7.00 6.18 -3.84
N GLY A 44 -6.85 4.88 -4.04
CA GLY A 44 -7.26 4.21 -5.28
C GLY A 44 -8.76 4.35 -5.55
N ARG A 45 -9.60 4.27 -4.53
CA ARG A 45 -11.07 4.50 -4.64
C ARG A 45 -11.42 5.95 -4.96
N LEU A 46 -10.70 6.91 -4.37
CA LEU A 46 -10.90 8.33 -4.67
C LEU A 46 -10.47 8.67 -6.10
N ILE A 47 -9.35 8.13 -6.55
CA ILE A 47 -8.85 8.28 -7.92
C ILE A 47 -9.84 7.66 -8.91
N SER A 48 -10.34 6.44 -8.65
CA SER A 48 -11.28 5.78 -9.57
C SER A 48 -12.60 6.53 -9.68
N GLY A 49 -13.10 7.10 -8.59
CA GLY A 49 -14.27 7.97 -8.59
C GLY A 49 -14.05 9.23 -9.44
N SER A 50 -12.90 9.88 -9.27
CA SER A 50 -12.53 11.10 -10.03
C SER A 50 -12.33 10.80 -11.52
N LEU A 51 -11.67 9.69 -11.84
CA LEU A 51 -11.43 9.25 -13.22
C LEU A 51 -12.74 8.91 -13.94
N ALA A 52 -13.72 8.30 -13.24
CA ALA A 52 -15.03 8.00 -13.81
C ALA A 52 -15.83 9.26 -14.20
N GLU A 53 -15.59 10.38 -13.51
CA GLU A 53 -16.19 11.68 -13.82
C GLU A 53 -15.52 12.33 -15.04
N GLU A 54 -14.17 12.34 -15.06
CA GLU A 54 -13.41 12.77 -16.24
C GLU A 54 -13.79 11.92 -17.48
N LEU A 55 -14.13 10.61 -17.28
CA LEU A 55 -14.71 9.61 -18.21
C LEU A 55 -15.61 10.27 -19.25
N LYS A 56 -16.52 11.05 -18.67
CA LYS A 56 -17.68 11.60 -19.35
C LYS A 56 -17.33 12.86 -20.15
N LEU A 57 -16.18 13.47 -19.89
CA LEU A 57 -15.74 14.74 -20.47
C LEU A 57 -14.82 14.58 -21.71
N GLN A 58 -14.52 13.34 -22.11
CA GLN A 58 -13.76 12.97 -23.34
C GLN A 58 -12.37 13.61 -23.53
N LYS A 59 -11.74 14.15 -22.48
CA LYS A 59 -10.39 14.73 -22.55
C LYS A 59 -9.41 13.80 -21.86
N TYR A 60 -8.68 12.97 -22.62
CA TYR A 60 -7.86 11.90 -22.03
C TYR A 60 -6.38 11.98 -22.39
N ASN A 61 -5.58 12.34 -21.39
CA ASN A 61 -4.17 11.97 -21.32
C ASN A 61 -3.94 11.19 -20.02
N TYR A 62 -4.00 9.86 -20.10
CA TYR A 62 -3.87 8.98 -18.94
C TYR A 62 -2.52 9.10 -18.23
N ASP A 63 -1.45 9.46 -18.95
CA ASP A 63 -0.13 9.69 -18.34
C ASP A 63 -0.12 10.95 -17.47
N ASP A 64 -0.72 12.04 -17.95
CA ASP A 64 -0.82 13.29 -17.18
C ASP A 64 -1.71 13.09 -15.96
N THR A 65 -2.83 12.38 -16.11
CA THR A 65 -3.71 12.03 -14.99
C THR A 65 -3.00 11.16 -13.96
N ALA A 66 -2.25 10.13 -14.41
CA ALA A 66 -1.48 9.28 -13.51
C ALA A 66 -0.40 10.08 -12.76
N LYS A 67 0.33 10.98 -13.45
CA LYS A 67 1.32 11.87 -12.81
C LYS A 67 0.69 12.83 -11.82
N TYR A 68 -0.45 13.43 -12.17
CA TYR A 68 -1.18 14.34 -11.29
C TYR A 68 -1.57 13.65 -9.98
N PHE A 69 -2.24 12.50 -10.06
CA PHE A 69 -2.65 11.76 -8.88
C PHE A 69 -1.46 11.23 -8.09
N SER A 70 -0.40 10.77 -8.76
CA SER A 70 0.84 10.32 -8.10
C SER A 70 1.46 11.43 -7.24
N GLY A 71 1.45 12.67 -7.70
CA GLY A 71 1.91 13.83 -6.92
C GLY A 71 1.05 14.13 -5.69
N ILE A 72 -0.25 13.85 -5.74
CA ILE A 72 -1.17 14.06 -4.61
C ILE A 72 -1.02 12.95 -3.56
N VAL A 73 -1.00 11.70 -4.01
CA VAL A 73 -1.03 10.54 -3.12
C VAL A 73 0.36 10.10 -2.68
N ASN A 74 1.41 10.69 -3.25
CA ASN A 74 2.81 10.33 -3.05
C ASN A 74 3.07 8.83 -3.22
N ALA A 75 2.46 8.23 -4.25
CA ALA A 75 2.61 6.83 -4.61
C ALA A 75 2.62 6.67 -6.13
N LYS A 76 3.15 5.55 -6.62
CA LYS A 76 3.08 5.19 -8.04
C LYS A 76 1.63 4.94 -8.44
N VAL A 77 1.21 5.52 -9.56
CA VAL A 77 -0.13 5.32 -10.12
C VAL A 77 0.01 4.78 -11.54
N THR A 78 -0.64 3.65 -11.80
CA THR A 78 -0.77 3.07 -13.14
C THR A 78 -2.24 2.89 -13.43
N ILE A 79 -2.68 3.38 -14.59
CA ILE A 79 -4.05 3.21 -15.09
C ILE A 79 -4.02 2.07 -16.09
N ILE A 80 -4.84 1.05 -15.85
CA ILE A 80 -4.97 -0.13 -16.68
C ILE A 80 -6.39 -0.27 -17.22
N ASP A 81 -6.54 -0.84 -18.40
CA ASP A 81 -7.85 -1.19 -18.93
C ASP A 81 -8.35 -2.55 -18.42
N LYS A 82 -9.59 -2.89 -18.79
CA LYS A 82 -10.25 -4.16 -18.42
C LYS A 82 -9.59 -5.43 -18.98
N TYR A 83 -8.57 -5.30 -19.81
CA TYR A 83 -7.79 -6.39 -20.37
C TYR A 83 -6.37 -6.46 -19.78
N GLY A 84 -6.04 -5.58 -18.83
CA GLY A 84 -4.71 -5.52 -18.19
C GLY A 84 -3.71 -4.68 -18.95
N ARG A 85 -4.12 -3.98 -20.02
CA ARG A 85 -3.22 -3.13 -20.79
C ARG A 85 -3.03 -1.80 -20.08
N VAL A 86 -1.79 -1.35 -19.98
CA VAL A 86 -1.45 -0.07 -19.37
C VAL A 86 -1.88 1.07 -20.30
N LEU A 87 -2.78 1.93 -19.81
CA LEU A 87 -3.25 3.12 -20.50
C LEU A 87 -2.41 4.36 -20.18
N GLY A 88 -1.87 4.43 -18.96
CA GLY A 88 -0.95 5.49 -18.55
C GLY A 88 -0.29 5.22 -17.21
N LYS A 89 0.86 5.85 -16.97
CA LYS A 89 1.69 5.63 -15.78
C LYS A 89 2.32 6.91 -15.26
N SER A 90 2.47 7.00 -13.94
CA SER A 90 3.12 8.15 -13.31
C SER A 90 4.64 8.14 -13.42
N GLU A 91 5.24 6.96 -13.55
CA GLU A 91 6.69 6.79 -13.69
C GLU A 91 7.17 7.05 -15.12
N THR A 92 8.23 7.85 -15.24
CA THR A 92 8.91 8.18 -16.50
C THR A 92 10.00 7.16 -16.91
N GLY A 93 10.00 5.95 -16.35
CA GLY A 93 11.00 4.90 -16.62
C GLY A 93 10.77 4.08 -17.90
N ILE A 94 11.85 3.47 -18.41
CA ILE A 94 11.93 2.64 -19.64
C ILE A 94 11.23 1.28 -19.47
N ASP A 95 10.68 0.95 -18.30
CA ASP A 95 9.89 -0.27 -18.12
C ASP A 95 8.67 -0.24 -19.04
N ASN A 96 8.87 -0.86 -20.20
CA ASN A 96 7.96 -1.07 -21.31
C ASN A 96 6.98 -2.20 -20.97
N ILE A 97 6.54 -2.27 -19.71
CA ILE A 97 5.52 -3.23 -19.33
C ILE A 97 4.19 -2.60 -19.70
N TYR A 98 3.69 -3.03 -20.86
CA TYR A 98 2.42 -2.56 -21.43
C TYR A 98 1.24 -3.47 -21.05
N ASP A 99 1.52 -4.58 -20.35
CA ASP A 99 0.54 -5.59 -19.98
C ASP A 99 0.81 -6.10 -18.56
N TYR A 100 -0.19 -5.96 -17.70
CA TYR A 100 -0.22 -6.46 -16.32
C TYR A 100 -1.28 -7.53 -16.11
N SER A 101 -1.84 -8.12 -17.18
CA SER A 101 -2.89 -9.14 -17.11
C SER A 101 -2.48 -10.41 -16.35
N GLU A 102 -1.18 -10.71 -16.29
CA GLU A 102 -0.65 -11.87 -15.56
C GLU A 102 -0.43 -11.60 -14.06
N LEU A 103 -0.51 -10.34 -13.62
CA LEU A 103 -0.30 -9.99 -12.23
C LEU A 103 -1.50 -10.42 -11.37
N GLU A 104 -1.21 -11.05 -10.22
CA GLU A 104 -2.24 -11.58 -9.32
C GLU A 104 -3.12 -10.45 -8.78
N GLU A 105 -2.51 -9.30 -8.44
CA GLU A 105 -3.21 -8.13 -7.94
C GLU A 105 -4.18 -7.52 -8.97
N VAL A 106 -3.84 -7.61 -10.26
CA VAL A 106 -4.69 -7.14 -11.36
C VAL A 106 -5.83 -8.11 -11.62
N ASN A 107 -5.55 -9.41 -11.55
CA ASN A 107 -6.56 -10.45 -11.69
C ASN A 107 -7.61 -10.40 -10.57
N GLU A 108 -7.21 -10.10 -9.34
CA GLU A 108 -8.15 -9.84 -8.25
C GLU A 108 -8.98 -8.57 -8.48
N ALA A 109 -8.38 -7.51 -9.01
CA ALA A 109 -9.10 -6.30 -9.39
C ALA A 109 -10.18 -6.55 -10.46
N PHE A 110 -9.93 -7.43 -11.43
CA PHE A 110 -10.95 -7.81 -12.43
C PHE A 110 -12.14 -8.56 -11.83
N LYS A 111 -11.98 -9.23 -10.70
CA LYS A 111 -13.08 -9.87 -9.96
C LYS A 111 -13.86 -8.87 -9.09
N GLY A 112 -13.45 -7.60 -9.06
CA GLY A 112 -14.02 -6.55 -8.21
C GLY A 112 -13.41 -6.50 -6.80
N ASN A 113 -12.35 -7.25 -6.54
CA ASN A 113 -11.63 -7.23 -5.26
C ASN A 113 -10.49 -6.20 -5.29
N THR A 114 -9.87 -5.95 -4.14
CA THR A 114 -8.59 -5.24 -4.08
C THR A 114 -7.47 -6.29 -4.08
N GLY A 115 -6.64 -6.29 -5.13
CA GLY A 115 -5.43 -7.10 -5.18
C GLY A 115 -4.42 -6.68 -4.13
N LYS A 116 -3.67 -7.64 -3.59
CA LYS A 116 -2.64 -7.42 -2.57
C LYS A 116 -1.27 -7.82 -3.10
#